data_AF-A0A538DBP0-F1
#
_entry.id   AF-A0A538DBP0-F1
#
_cell.length_a   1.000
_cell.length_b   1.000
_cell.length_c   1.000
_cell.angle_alpha   90.00
_cell.angle_beta   90.00
_cell.angle_gamma   90.00
#
_symmetry.space_group_name_H-M   'P 1'
#
loop_
_entity.id
_entity.type
_entity.pdbx_description
1 polymer ?
#
loop_
_entity_poly.entity_id
_entity_poly.type
_entity_poly.pdbx_seq_one_letter_code
_entity_poly.pdbx_strand_id
1 'polypeptide(L)'
;MEVRLDRGQRDVHDRRVEDDHELRQADEDEDDPAIRDVTAHVRLQSIHSWQLCSQCRNIPQRVRRVQFCHQCRNNGKLEGVNQPAIGHRERKKQQTRETIARAALELFVERGYEATTLAEIADAAGVATRTIFAYFPSKEDMLFSDFEALREALARELADRPAGKDALGTLRDFILSTALDKSEFDHKLGQVIESDHTLYSHKRARLSQLQDLLAAAIAEDLGCGPDDLRPQVAAASLTAAFEALERHGRDLPPPQTTDEVAAAIDPIISFVRAGLQALPAPSPADARG
;
A
#
# COMPACT_ATOMS: atom_id res chain seq x y z
N MET A 1 -19.94 30.01 74.69
CA MET A 1 -18.57 29.81 74.15
C MET A 1 -18.59 30.36 72.73
N GLU A 2 -18.21 31.62 72.59
CA GLU A 2 -18.04 32.33 71.31
C GLU A 2 -16.74 31.88 70.64
N VAL A 3 -16.72 31.74 69.32
CA VAL A 3 -15.58 32.20 68.49
C VAL A 3 -16.15 32.75 67.17
N ARG A 4 -15.58 33.89 66.78
CA ARG A 4 -15.90 34.83 65.71
C ARG A 4 -14.65 34.93 64.81
N LEU A 5 -14.82 35.38 63.56
CA LEU A 5 -13.79 35.87 62.60
C LEU A 5 -13.02 34.76 61.84
N ASP A 6 -12.61 34.90 60.57
CA ASP A 6 -12.26 36.11 59.82
C ASP A 6 -12.35 35.89 58.29
N ARG A 7 -12.55 37.01 57.57
CA ARG A 7 -12.47 37.14 56.11
C ARG A 7 -11.00 37.15 55.66
N GLY A 8 -10.72 36.60 54.49
CA GLY A 8 -9.43 36.75 53.82
C GLY A 8 -9.60 36.79 52.30
N GLN A 9 -9.95 37.96 51.78
CA GLN A 9 -9.79 38.31 50.36
C GLN A 9 -8.31 38.16 49.96
N ARG A 10 -8.07 37.60 48.77
CA ARG A 10 -6.90 37.96 47.96
C ARG A 10 -7.37 38.26 46.55
N ASP A 11 -7.57 39.54 46.31
CA ASP A 11 -7.42 40.14 44.99
C ASP A 11 -5.96 39.96 44.54
N VAL A 12 -5.78 39.40 43.34
CA VAL A 12 -4.58 39.68 42.54
C VAL A 12 -5.07 40.12 41.17
N HIS A 13 -4.97 41.43 40.96
CA HIS A 13 -5.17 42.11 39.69
C HIS A 13 -4.33 41.49 38.57
N ASP A 14 -5.00 41.30 37.44
CA ASP A 14 -4.69 41.96 36.17
C ASP A 14 -3.22 41.98 35.75
N ARG A 15 -2.88 41.06 34.83
CA ARG A 15 -1.76 41.24 33.89
C ARG A 15 -2.17 40.76 32.51
N ARG A 16 -2.44 41.76 31.65
CA ARG A 16 -2.08 41.84 30.23
C ARG A 16 -2.54 40.68 29.34
N VAL A 17 -3.72 40.89 28.75
CA VAL A 17 -3.99 40.49 27.37
C VAL A 17 -3.32 41.53 26.48
N GLU A 18 -2.08 41.26 26.06
CA GLU A 18 -1.37 42.03 25.02
C GLU A 18 -0.98 41.04 23.91
N ASP A 19 -1.57 41.27 22.73
CA ASP A 19 -1.09 41.01 21.37
C ASP A 19 -0.84 39.57 20.88
N ASP A 20 -1.92 38.93 20.42
CA ASP A 20 -1.90 37.72 19.60
C ASP A 20 -1.81 38.08 18.09
N HIS A 21 -0.79 38.86 17.73
CA HIS A 21 -0.61 39.38 16.36
C HIS A 21 0.80 39.16 15.78
N GLU A 22 1.43 38.00 16.00
CA GLU A 22 2.69 37.63 15.31
C GLU A 22 2.78 36.14 14.86
N LEU A 23 1.68 35.50 14.48
CA LEU A 23 1.72 34.16 13.85
C LEU A 23 1.53 34.19 12.32
N ARG A 24 2.20 35.13 11.64
CA ARG A 24 2.15 35.21 10.17
C ARG A 24 3.49 35.41 9.46
N GLN A 25 4.61 35.08 10.09
CA GLN A 25 5.95 35.13 9.46
C GLN A 25 6.89 34.04 9.99
N ALA A 26 6.52 32.77 9.86
CA ALA A 26 7.45 31.65 10.08
C ALA A 26 7.39 30.58 8.98
N ASP A 27 6.91 30.94 7.78
CA ASP A 27 6.87 30.06 6.60
C ASP A 27 7.91 30.47 5.53
N GLU A 28 8.81 31.39 5.84
CA GLU A 28 9.87 31.84 4.94
C GLU A 28 11.20 31.80 5.72
N ASP A 29 12.19 31.13 5.14
CA ASP A 29 13.59 30.97 5.61
C ASP A 29 13.90 29.79 6.54
N GLU A 30 13.94 28.58 5.97
CA GLU A 30 14.86 27.54 6.45
C GLU A 30 15.31 26.65 5.26
N ASP A 31 16.07 27.25 4.34
CA ASP A 31 17.01 26.53 3.48
C ASP A 31 18.18 26.04 4.36
N ASP A 32 17.97 24.95 5.11
CA ASP A 32 19.02 24.30 5.90
C ASP A 32 19.92 23.43 4.99
N PRO A 33 21.19 23.80 4.76
CA PRO A 33 22.12 23.03 3.95
C PRO A 33 22.48 21.65 4.53
N ALA A 34 22.09 21.34 5.78
CA ALA A 34 22.33 20.04 6.42
C ALA A 34 21.41 18.90 5.94
N ILE A 35 20.30 19.20 5.23
CA ILE A 35 19.40 18.19 4.64
C ILE A 35 20.01 17.53 3.38
N ARG A 36 21.12 18.06 2.83
CA ARG A 36 21.74 17.53 1.61
C ARG A 36 22.52 16.23 1.79
N ASP A 37 22.83 15.79 3.01
CA ASP A 37 23.72 14.64 3.22
C ASP A 37 23.00 13.33 3.57
N VAL A 38 21.74 13.37 4.03
CA VAL A 38 20.89 12.14 4.15
C VAL A 38 20.41 11.69 2.76
N THR A 39 20.29 12.63 1.81
CA THR A 39 19.93 12.35 0.41
C THR A 39 21.02 11.66 -0.42
N ALA A 40 22.23 11.44 0.13
CA ALA A 40 23.39 11.05 -0.67
C ALA A 40 23.66 9.53 -0.78
N HIS A 41 23.11 8.68 0.10
CA HIS A 41 23.44 7.24 0.11
C HIS A 41 22.36 6.27 -0.40
N VAL A 42 21.14 6.76 -0.66
CA VAL A 42 20.16 6.03 -1.48
C VAL A 42 19.64 6.98 -2.55
N ARG A 43 20.53 7.40 -3.45
CA ARG A 43 20.08 7.91 -4.75
C ARG A 43 19.19 6.84 -5.37
N LEU A 44 18.02 7.28 -5.82
CA LEU A 44 17.10 6.63 -6.77
C LEU A 44 17.82 5.94 -7.95
N GLN A 45 18.54 4.85 -7.70
CA GLN A 45 19.21 4.05 -8.70
C GLN A 45 18.36 2.87 -9.20
N SER A 46 17.12 2.73 -8.74
CA SER A 46 16.17 1.76 -9.31
C SER A 46 15.21 2.37 -10.36
N ILE A 47 15.36 3.66 -10.71
CA ILE A 47 14.57 4.28 -11.81
C ILE A 47 15.40 4.45 -13.11
N HIS A 48 16.69 4.08 -13.14
CA HIS A 48 17.58 4.38 -14.27
C HIS A 48 18.23 3.17 -14.97
N SER A 49 17.49 2.08 -15.20
CA SER A 49 17.86 1.08 -16.24
C SER A 49 16.82 0.94 -17.36
N TRP A 50 16.07 2.00 -17.67
CA TRP A 50 15.28 2.08 -18.90
C TRP A 50 16.17 2.53 -20.06
N GLN A 51 17.14 1.70 -20.45
CA GLN A 51 17.83 1.86 -21.73
C GLN A 51 16.86 1.45 -22.85
N LEU A 52 16.23 2.46 -23.46
CA LEU A 52 15.58 2.45 -24.79
C LEU A 52 14.78 1.18 -25.13
N CYS A 53 13.46 1.23 -24.93
CA CYS A 53 12.54 0.26 -25.53
C CYS A 53 12.79 0.17 -27.06
N SER A 54 13.40 -0.94 -27.49
CA SER A 54 13.63 -1.27 -28.90
C SER A 54 12.33 -1.49 -29.68
N GLN A 55 11.21 -1.71 -28.98
CA GLN A 55 9.90 -2.06 -29.57
C GLN A 55 9.10 -0.86 -30.11
N CYS A 56 9.44 0.39 -29.76
CA CYS A 56 8.68 1.55 -30.26
C CYS A 56 9.21 2.16 -31.56
N ARG A 57 10.27 1.60 -32.16
CA ARG A 57 10.91 2.19 -33.36
C ARG A 57 10.12 1.99 -34.66
N ASN A 58 9.07 1.15 -34.66
CA ASN A 58 8.35 0.73 -35.87
C ASN A 58 6.82 0.83 -35.82
N ILE A 59 6.22 1.55 -34.85
CA ILE A 59 4.74 1.64 -34.76
C ILE A 59 4.23 2.79 -35.66
N PRO A 60 3.42 2.52 -36.70
CA PRO A 60 2.89 3.57 -37.59
C PRO A 60 1.86 4.46 -36.87
N GLN A 61 1.89 5.76 -37.18
CA GLN A 61 1.13 6.85 -36.53
C GLN A 61 -0.40 6.68 -36.41
N ARG A 62 -1.02 5.68 -37.05
CA ARG A 62 -2.49 5.54 -37.14
C ARG A 62 -3.14 4.67 -36.05
N VAL A 63 -2.36 4.08 -35.13
CA VAL A 63 -2.88 3.26 -34.01
C VAL A 63 -2.61 3.93 -32.66
N ARG A 64 -2.76 5.26 -32.57
CA ARG A 64 -2.67 6.00 -31.30
C ARG A 64 -3.92 5.80 -30.44
N ARG A 65 -4.01 4.65 -29.78
CA ARG A 65 -4.78 4.45 -28.55
C ARG A 65 -3.95 3.56 -27.64
N VAL A 66 -2.97 4.14 -26.94
CA VAL A 66 -2.15 3.41 -25.98
C VAL A 66 -2.14 4.22 -24.68
N GLN A 67 -2.86 3.74 -23.67
CA GLN A 67 -3.02 4.35 -22.34
C GLN A 67 -1.89 3.99 -21.37
N PHE A 68 -0.90 3.18 -21.80
CA PHE A 68 -0.09 2.35 -20.89
C PHE A 68 1.42 2.64 -20.85
N CYS A 69 1.91 3.78 -21.35
CA CYS A 69 3.33 4.14 -21.14
C CYS A 69 3.49 5.19 -20.03
N HIS A 70 3.92 4.73 -18.85
CA HIS A 70 4.23 5.57 -17.69
C HIS A 70 5.37 6.58 -17.99
N GLN A 71 6.39 6.17 -18.76
CA GLN A 71 7.53 7.03 -19.13
C GLN A 71 7.15 8.22 -20.04
N CYS A 72 6.22 8.02 -21.00
CA CYS A 72 5.72 9.11 -21.85
C CYS A 72 4.76 10.04 -21.11
N ARG A 73 4.08 9.53 -20.07
CA ARG A 73 3.20 10.32 -19.20
C ARG A 73 4.01 11.27 -18.31
N ASN A 74 5.16 10.85 -17.81
CA ASN A 74 6.05 11.70 -17.00
C ASN A 74 6.88 12.72 -17.80
N ASN A 75 7.20 12.45 -19.07
CA ASN A 75 8.00 13.36 -19.92
C ASN A 75 7.19 14.40 -20.71
N GLY A 76 5.90 14.59 -20.40
CA GLY A 76 5.11 15.72 -20.92
C GLY A 76 4.87 15.75 -22.44
N LYS A 77 5.06 14.64 -23.17
CA LYS A 77 4.91 14.60 -24.65
C LYS A 77 3.52 14.18 -25.15
N LEU A 78 2.53 14.06 -24.26
CA LEU A 78 1.14 13.80 -24.62
C LEU A 78 0.29 15.01 -24.25
N GLU A 79 0.25 16.00 -25.14
CA GLU A 79 -0.73 17.07 -25.04
C GLU A 79 -2.12 16.51 -25.38
N GLY A 80 -3.08 16.70 -24.47
CA GLY A 80 -4.50 16.57 -24.80
C GLY A 80 -5.27 15.42 -24.14
N VAL A 81 -5.17 15.23 -22.82
CA VAL A 81 -6.31 14.72 -22.02
C VAL A 81 -6.33 15.47 -20.69
N ASN A 82 -7.41 16.20 -20.46
CA ASN A 82 -7.66 17.03 -19.28
C ASN A 82 -7.92 16.13 -18.06
N GLN A 83 -6.85 15.67 -17.39
CA GLN A 83 -6.96 15.14 -16.02
C GLN A 83 -6.97 16.32 -15.06
N PRO A 84 -7.86 16.37 -14.05
CA PRO A 84 -7.84 17.43 -13.06
C PRO A 84 -6.46 17.41 -12.39
N ALA A 85 -5.70 18.48 -12.60
CA ALA A 85 -4.37 18.61 -12.02
C ALA A 85 -4.52 18.57 -10.51
N ILE A 86 -3.98 17.51 -9.88
CA ILE A 86 -3.89 17.40 -8.42
C ILE A 86 -3.29 18.71 -7.91
N GLY A 87 -4.07 19.45 -7.12
CA GLY A 87 -3.68 20.78 -6.63
C GLY A 87 -2.40 20.69 -5.80
N HIS A 88 -1.60 21.77 -5.77
CA HIS A 88 -0.32 21.80 -5.04
C HIS A 88 -0.43 21.32 -3.58
N ARG A 89 -1.55 21.58 -2.92
CA ARG A 89 -1.83 21.09 -1.55
C ARG A 89 -1.91 19.57 -1.46
N GLU A 90 -2.59 18.92 -2.40
CA GLU A 90 -2.76 17.47 -2.41
C GLU A 90 -1.44 16.77 -2.79
N ARG A 91 -0.64 17.37 -3.68
CA ARG A 91 0.72 16.89 -3.97
C ARG A 91 1.63 16.97 -2.75
N LYS A 92 1.64 18.12 -2.05
CA LYS A 92 2.45 18.30 -0.83
C LYS A 92 2.02 17.31 0.26
N LYS A 93 0.70 17.11 0.43
CA LYS A 93 0.13 16.11 1.34
C LYS A 93 0.64 14.70 1.02
N GLN A 94 0.53 14.27 -0.24
CA GLN A 94 0.99 12.95 -0.65
C GLN A 94 2.50 12.77 -0.46
N GLN A 95 3.31 13.79 -0.81
CA GLN A 95 4.75 13.75 -0.61
C GLN A 95 5.14 13.63 0.87
N THR A 96 4.45 14.36 1.77
CA THR A 96 4.68 14.20 3.21
C THR A 96 4.30 12.81 3.70
N ARG A 97 3.18 12.25 3.22
CA ARG A 97 2.75 10.88 3.55
C ARG A 97 3.81 9.86 3.15
N GLU A 98 4.35 9.97 1.93
CA GLU A 98 5.42 9.10 1.41
C GLU A 98 6.72 9.23 2.20
N THR A 99 7.12 10.45 2.57
CA THR A 99 8.31 10.68 3.41
C THR A 99 8.19 10.01 4.78
N ILE A 100 7.04 10.14 5.45
CA ILE A 100 6.78 9.51 6.75
C ILE A 100 6.80 7.98 6.62
N ALA A 101 6.10 7.42 5.62
CA ALA A 101 6.05 5.98 5.40
C ALA A 101 7.45 5.42 5.16
N ARG A 102 8.23 6.03 4.26
CA ARG A 102 9.61 5.62 3.98
C ARG A 102 10.50 5.61 5.22
N ALA A 103 10.49 6.70 6.00
CA ALA A 103 11.27 6.77 7.25
C ALA A 103 10.87 5.67 8.25
N ALA A 104 9.57 5.37 8.36
CA ALA A 104 9.07 4.30 9.21
C ALA A 104 9.55 2.93 8.74
N LEU A 105 9.41 2.63 7.43
CA LEU A 105 9.85 1.36 6.84
C LEU A 105 11.35 1.13 7.03
N GLU A 106 12.18 2.17 6.79
CA GLU A 106 13.63 2.12 6.98
C GLU A 106 13.98 1.74 8.43
N LEU A 107 13.39 2.43 9.41
CA LEU A 107 13.60 2.13 10.83
C LEU A 107 13.09 0.75 11.24
N PHE A 108 11.95 0.29 10.69
CA PHE A 108 11.43 -1.04 10.96
C PHE A 108 12.37 -2.15 10.47
N VAL A 109 13.00 -1.98 9.30
CA VAL A 109 13.99 -2.93 8.79
C VAL A 109 15.29 -2.89 9.60
N GLU A 110 15.74 -1.71 10.02
CA GLU A 110 17.00 -1.55 10.75
C GLU A 110 16.94 -2.02 12.21
N ARG A 111 15.86 -1.68 12.91
CA ARG A 111 15.75 -1.82 14.38
C ARG A 111 14.65 -2.78 14.81
N GLY A 112 13.77 -3.16 13.90
CA GLY A 112 12.56 -3.91 14.19
C GLY A 112 11.36 -3.00 14.49
N TYR A 113 10.16 -3.55 14.34
CA TYR A 113 8.92 -2.84 14.55
C TYR A 113 8.78 -2.34 15.99
N GLU A 114 8.80 -3.23 16.98
CA GLU A 114 8.57 -2.88 18.39
C GLU A 114 9.58 -1.87 18.96
N ALA A 115 10.84 -1.93 18.53
CA ALA A 115 11.88 -1.04 19.00
C ALA A 115 11.81 0.39 18.43
N THR A 116 10.99 0.62 17.40
CA THR A 116 10.88 1.91 16.72
C THR A 116 9.73 2.75 17.28
N THR A 117 10.00 3.96 17.73
CA THR A 117 9.00 4.89 18.27
C THR A 117 8.49 5.90 17.23
N LEU A 118 7.28 6.44 17.45
CA LEU A 118 6.73 7.51 16.60
C LEU A 118 7.55 8.80 16.65
N ALA A 119 8.27 9.05 17.74
CA ALA A 119 9.17 10.19 17.86
C ALA A 119 10.38 10.04 16.93
N GLU A 120 11.03 8.88 16.95
CA GLU A 120 12.16 8.60 16.04
C GLU A 120 11.75 8.65 14.57
N ILE A 121 10.55 8.16 14.22
CA ILE A 121 10.00 8.28 12.87
C ILE A 121 9.79 9.76 12.49
N ALA A 122 9.27 10.56 13.42
CA ALA A 122 9.03 11.99 13.19
C ALA A 122 10.35 12.74 12.93
N ASP A 123 11.36 12.46 13.77
CA ASP A 123 12.69 13.03 13.63
C ASP A 123 13.34 12.61 12.31
N ALA A 124 13.27 11.33 11.94
CA ALA A 124 13.80 10.82 10.68
C ALA A 124 13.07 11.39 9.44
N ALA A 125 11.77 11.66 9.55
CA ALA A 125 10.96 12.23 8.49
C ALA A 125 11.02 13.77 8.42
N GLY A 126 11.65 14.44 9.40
CA GLY A 126 11.69 15.90 9.49
C GLY A 126 10.32 16.53 9.74
N VAL A 127 9.46 15.88 10.54
CA VAL A 127 8.11 16.36 10.86
C VAL A 127 7.86 16.30 12.37
N ALA A 128 6.87 17.04 12.86
CA ALA A 128 6.40 16.87 14.23
C ALA A 128 5.61 15.55 14.39
N THR A 129 5.67 14.91 15.56
CA THR A 129 4.89 13.69 15.85
C THR A 129 3.37 13.90 15.66
N ARG A 130 2.86 15.11 15.94
CA ARG A 130 1.46 15.46 15.68
C ARG A 130 1.11 15.36 14.19
N THR A 131 2.04 15.70 13.30
CA THR A 131 1.85 15.62 11.85
C THR A 131 1.66 14.16 11.43
N ILE A 132 2.39 13.22 12.03
CA ILE A 132 2.23 11.79 11.74
C ILE A 132 0.79 11.33 11.92
N PHE A 133 0.16 11.66 13.06
CA PHE A 133 -1.23 11.29 13.33
C PHE A 133 -2.26 11.91 12.38
N ALA A 134 -1.90 13.00 11.68
CA ALA A 134 -2.75 13.58 10.64
C ALA A 134 -2.74 12.75 9.34
N TYR A 135 -1.70 11.94 9.12
CA TYR A 135 -1.55 11.08 7.93
C TYR A 135 -1.86 9.62 8.22
N PHE A 136 -1.46 9.12 9.38
CA PHE A 136 -1.56 7.70 9.73
C PHE A 136 -2.31 7.53 11.05
N PRO A 137 -3.47 6.84 11.05
CA PRO A 137 -4.21 6.54 12.27
C PRO A 137 -3.41 5.71 13.27
N SER A 138 -2.59 4.79 12.78
CA SER A 138 -1.71 3.97 13.60
C SER A 138 -0.31 3.80 13.00
N LYS A 139 0.61 3.24 13.80
CA LYS A 139 1.99 2.92 13.38
C LYS A 139 2.01 1.83 12.31
N GLU A 140 1.10 0.85 12.42
CA GLU A 140 0.90 -0.22 11.45
C GLU A 140 0.43 0.31 10.09
N ASP A 141 -0.33 1.41 10.06
CA ASP A 141 -0.81 1.99 8.79
C ASP A 141 0.31 2.59 7.94
N MET A 142 1.46 2.90 8.52
CA MET A 142 2.64 3.36 7.77
C MET A 142 3.27 2.21 6.97
N LEU A 143 3.28 1.02 7.57
CA LEU A 143 3.81 -0.19 6.96
C LEU A 143 3.01 -0.62 5.74
N PHE A 144 1.69 -0.50 5.82
CA PHE A 144 0.77 -0.90 4.75
C PHE A 144 0.22 0.30 3.99
N SER A 145 0.99 1.37 3.89
CA SER A 145 0.57 2.63 3.28
C SER A 145 0.18 2.48 1.80
N ASP A 146 0.82 1.55 1.09
CA ASP A 146 0.56 1.22 -0.32
C ASP A 146 -0.51 0.14 -0.53
N PHE A 147 -1.01 -0.49 0.56
CA PHE A 147 -1.96 -1.60 0.44
C PHE A 147 -3.24 -1.19 -0.28
N GLU A 148 -3.75 0.01 -0.02
CA GLU A 148 -4.97 0.49 -0.67
C GLU A 148 -4.75 0.68 -2.18
N ALA A 149 -3.60 1.22 -2.59
CA ALA A 149 -3.25 1.36 -4.00
C ALA A 149 -3.10 0.00 -4.69
N LEU A 150 -2.51 -1.00 -4.00
CA LEU A 150 -2.42 -2.38 -4.48
C LEU A 150 -3.82 -3.00 -4.66
N ARG A 151 -4.69 -2.83 -3.67
CA ARG A 151 -6.08 -3.31 -3.67
C ARG A 151 -6.87 -2.69 -4.84
N GLU A 152 -6.76 -1.39 -5.03
CA GLU A 152 -7.38 -0.67 -6.15
C GLU A 152 -6.80 -1.07 -7.51
N ALA A 153 -5.50 -1.38 -7.59
CA ALA A 153 -4.88 -1.89 -8.81
C ALA A 153 -5.44 -3.28 -9.17
N LEU A 154 -5.50 -4.20 -8.21
CA LEU A 154 -6.09 -5.53 -8.44
C LEU A 154 -7.58 -5.43 -8.81
N ALA A 155 -8.35 -4.59 -8.11
CA ALA A 155 -9.76 -4.39 -8.41
C ALA A 155 -9.98 -3.91 -9.85
N ARG A 156 -9.14 -2.98 -10.33
CA ARG A 156 -9.18 -2.52 -11.73
C ARG A 156 -8.82 -3.61 -12.72
N GLU A 157 -7.76 -4.38 -12.47
CA GLU A 157 -7.37 -5.49 -13.35
C GLU A 157 -8.45 -6.57 -13.43
N LEU A 158 -9.13 -6.85 -12.31
CA LEU A 158 -10.28 -7.76 -12.29
C LEU A 158 -11.46 -7.18 -13.08
N ALA A 159 -11.79 -5.90 -12.92
CA ALA A 159 -12.91 -5.26 -13.62
C ALA A 159 -12.66 -5.12 -15.14
N ASP A 160 -11.44 -4.76 -15.54
CA ASP A 160 -11.06 -4.50 -16.93
C ASP A 160 -10.54 -5.75 -17.67
N ARG A 161 -10.67 -6.94 -17.06
CA ARG A 161 -10.14 -8.21 -17.60
C ARG A 161 -10.71 -8.52 -19.00
N PRO A 162 -9.88 -8.95 -19.98
CA PRO A 162 -10.37 -9.31 -21.32
C PRO A 162 -11.40 -10.44 -21.28
N ALA A 163 -12.34 -10.43 -22.23
CA ALA A 163 -13.31 -11.52 -22.37
C ALA A 163 -12.62 -12.88 -22.51
N GLY A 164 -13.07 -13.85 -21.72
CA GLY A 164 -12.48 -15.20 -21.66
C GLY A 164 -11.29 -15.35 -20.71
N LYS A 165 -10.82 -14.27 -20.07
CA LYS A 165 -9.87 -14.34 -18.95
C LYS A 165 -10.62 -14.35 -17.62
N ASP A 166 -10.39 -15.38 -16.81
CA ASP A 166 -11.01 -15.51 -15.49
C ASP A 166 -10.20 -14.81 -14.38
N ALA A 167 -10.83 -14.65 -13.22
CA ALA A 167 -10.27 -14.00 -12.05
C ALA A 167 -8.96 -14.65 -11.58
N LEU A 168 -8.85 -15.98 -11.66
CA LEU A 168 -7.63 -16.70 -11.28
C LEU A 168 -6.46 -16.40 -12.22
N GLY A 169 -6.72 -16.38 -13.54
CA GLY A 169 -5.73 -16.00 -14.54
C GLY A 169 -5.34 -14.52 -14.45
N THR A 170 -6.28 -13.64 -14.13
CA THR A 170 -5.99 -12.22 -13.87
C THR A 170 -5.14 -12.03 -12.62
N LEU A 171 -5.47 -12.72 -11.52
CA LEU A 171 -4.66 -12.70 -10.30
C LEU A 171 -3.23 -13.20 -10.56
N ARG A 172 -3.08 -14.29 -11.32
CA ARG A 172 -1.77 -14.81 -11.72
C ARG A 172 -0.93 -13.75 -12.41
N ASP A 173 -1.48 -13.11 -13.44
CA ASP A 173 -0.75 -12.10 -14.21
C ASP A 173 -0.45 -10.85 -13.37
N PHE A 174 -1.36 -10.47 -12.47
CA PHE A 174 -1.14 -9.39 -11.52
C PHE A 174 0.05 -9.68 -10.60
N ILE A 175 0.11 -10.89 -10.03
CA ILE A 175 1.24 -11.32 -9.19
C ILE A 175 2.54 -11.29 -9.99
N LEU A 176 2.56 -11.86 -11.20
CA LEU A 176 3.77 -11.85 -12.05
C LEU A 176 4.24 -10.44 -12.41
N SER A 177 3.30 -9.50 -12.60
CA SER A 177 3.63 -8.11 -12.91
C SER A 177 4.26 -7.33 -11.75
N THR A 178 4.05 -7.78 -10.51
CA THR A 178 4.54 -7.10 -9.30
C THR A 178 5.70 -7.81 -8.60
N ALA A 179 5.91 -9.10 -8.92
CA ALA A 179 6.80 -9.95 -8.13
C ALA A 179 8.29 -9.63 -8.29
N LEU A 180 8.73 -9.19 -9.48
CA LEU A 180 10.14 -8.89 -9.75
C LEU A 180 10.54 -7.45 -9.39
N ASP A 181 9.57 -6.58 -9.12
CA ASP A 181 9.83 -5.20 -8.72
C ASP A 181 10.22 -5.10 -7.23
N LYS A 182 10.20 -6.21 -6.49
CA LYS A 182 10.58 -6.27 -5.07
C LYS A 182 12.09 -6.16 -4.91
N SER A 183 12.52 -5.14 -4.19
CA SER A 183 13.91 -4.93 -3.79
C SER A 183 14.33 -5.86 -2.64
N GLU A 184 15.64 -5.93 -2.37
CA GLU A 184 16.16 -6.58 -1.14
C GLU A 184 15.53 -5.97 0.13
N PHE A 185 15.23 -4.68 0.09
CA PHE A 185 14.54 -3.98 1.17
C PHE A 185 13.12 -4.52 1.38
N ASP A 186 12.35 -4.70 0.30
CA ASP A 186 10.99 -5.25 0.39
C ASP A 186 10.98 -6.69 0.93
N HIS A 187 12.01 -7.47 0.61
CA HIS A 187 12.18 -8.81 1.16
C HIS A 187 12.44 -8.78 2.67
N LYS A 188 13.37 -7.93 3.13
CA LYS A 188 13.65 -7.73 4.57
C LYS A 188 12.42 -7.21 5.30
N LEU A 189 11.69 -6.28 4.71
CA LEU A 189 10.45 -5.77 5.27
C LEU A 189 9.41 -6.89 5.41
N GLY A 190 9.27 -7.74 4.40
CA GLY A 190 8.45 -8.95 4.47
C GLY A 190 8.83 -9.86 5.64
N GLN A 191 10.13 -10.07 5.89
CA GLN A 191 10.62 -10.84 7.04
C GLN A 191 10.25 -10.18 8.38
N VAL A 192 10.33 -8.85 8.49
CA VAL A 192 9.90 -8.12 9.70
C VAL A 192 8.41 -8.33 9.96
N ILE A 193 7.57 -8.21 8.92
CA ILE A 193 6.11 -8.41 9.02
C ILE A 193 5.78 -9.84 9.46
N GLU A 194 6.47 -10.82 8.90
CA GLU A 194 6.26 -12.24 9.19
C GLU A 194 6.77 -12.69 10.57
N SER A 195 7.69 -11.93 11.15
CA SER A 195 8.30 -12.25 12.44
C SER A 195 7.59 -11.56 13.62
N ASP A 196 6.81 -10.51 13.35
CA ASP A 196 6.07 -9.75 14.34
C ASP A 196 4.57 -10.12 14.35
N HIS A 197 4.04 -10.54 15.50
CA HIS A 197 2.65 -11.00 15.60
C HIS A 197 1.62 -9.88 15.34
N THR A 198 1.91 -8.65 15.76
CA THR A 198 1.03 -7.49 15.57
C THR A 198 0.94 -7.17 14.09
N LEU A 199 2.08 -7.05 13.42
CA LEU A 199 2.15 -6.78 11.99
C LEU A 199 1.49 -7.89 11.16
N TYR A 200 1.74 -9.16 11.50
CA TYR A 200 1.12 -10.28 10.83
C TYR A 200 -0.41 -10.25 10.95
N SER A 201 -0.94 -9.92 12.14
CA SER A 201 -2.39 -9.79 12.35
C SER A 201 -2.99 -8.68 11.48
N HIS A 202 -2.31 -7.53 11.38
CA HIS A 202 -2.70 -6.43 10.50
C HIS A 202 -2.61 -6.78 9.01
N LYS A 203 -1.62 -7.58 8.62
CA LYS A 203 -1.51 -8.14 7.26
C LYS A 203 -2.70 -9.04 6.94
N ARG A 204 -3.07 -9.96 7.85
CA ARG A 204 -4.23 -10.86 7.64
C ARG A 204 -5.54 -10.11 7.46
N ALA A 205 -5.78 -9.08 8.27
CA ALA A 205 -6.98 -8.25 8.14
C ALA A 205 -7.07 -7.59 6.76
N ARG A 206 -5.93 -7.19 6.19
CA ARG A 206 -5.83 -6.62 4.84
C ARG A 206 -5.98 -7.69 3.75
N LEU A 207 -5.35 -8.85 3.89
CA LEU A 207 -5.52 -9.97 2.96
C LEU A 207 -6.99 -10.43 2.88
N SER A 208 -7.75 -10.35 3.97
CA SER A 208 -9.21 -10.59 3.95
C SER A 208 -9.95 -9.64 2.99
N GLN A 209 -9.50 -8.40 2.84
CA GLN A 209 -10.12 -7.44 1.90
C GLN A 209 -9.81 -7.81 0.44
N LEU A 210 -8.62 -8.36 0.16
CA LEU A 210 -8.30 -8.90 -1.17
C LEU A 210 -9.11 -10.17 -1.46
N GLN A 211 -9.33 -11.00 -0.43
CA GLN A 211 -10.16 -12.19 -0.54
C GLN A 211 -11.58 -11.84 -0.99
N ASP A 212 -12.20 -10.80 -0.42
CA ASP A 212 -13.55 -10.39 -0.79
C ASP A 212 -13.63 -9.95 -2.27
N LEU A 213 -12.62 -9.22 -2.75
CA LEU A 213 -12.52 -8.83 -4.17
C LEU A 213 -12.40 -10.04 -5.09
N LEU A 214 -11.57 -11.01 -4.71
CA LEU A 214 -11.38 -12.24 -5.48
C LEU A 214 -12.63 -13.11 -5.47
N ALA A 215 -13.30 -13.25 -4.32
CA ALA A 215 -14.55 -13.99 -4.21
C ALA A 215 -15.63 -13.37 -5.10
N ALA A 216 -15.76 -12.04 -5.13
CA ALA A 216 -16.70 -11.36 -6.01
C ALA A 216 -16.39 -11.63 -7.50
N ALA A 217 -15.12 -11.51 -7.92
CA ALA A 217 -14.73 -11.77 -9.30
C ALA A 217 -14.92 -13.25 -9.72
N ILE A 218 -14.64 -14.19 -8.81
CA ILE A 218 -14.89 -15.62 -9.06
C ILE A 218 -16.40 -15.89 -9.15
N ALA A 219 -17.24 -15.24 -8.34
CA ALA A 219 -18.68 -15.38 -8.42
C ALA A 219 -19.25 -14.89 -9.77
N GLU A 220 -18.71 -13.79 -10.29
CA GLU A 220 -19.04 -13.30 -11.65
C GLU A 220 -18.67 -14.33 -12.72
N ASP A 221 -17.48 -14.92 -12.65
CA ASP A 221 -17.02 -15.92 -13.62
C ASP A 221 -17.89 -17.19 -13.61
N LEU A 222 -18.39 -17.58 -12.43
CA LEU A 222 -19.27 -18.73 -12.26
C LEU A 222 -20.75 -18.42 -12.54
N GLY A 223 -21.14 -17.14 -12.60
CA GLY A 223 -22.52 -16.70 -12.71
C GLY A 223 -23.40 -17.15 -11.52
N CYS A 224 -22.82 -17.26 -10.33
CA CYS A 224 -23.50 -17.79 -9.14
C CYS A 224 -24.06 -16.69 -8.22
N GLY A 225 -25.08 -17.06 -7.44
CA GLY A 225 -25.71 -16.18 -6.44
C GLY A 225 -24.92 -16.08 -5.13
N PRO A 226 -25.38 -15.23 -4.19
CA PRO A 226 -24.68 -14.94 -2.93
C PRO A 226 -24.57 -16.15 -1.98
N ASP A 227 -25.44 -17.15 -2.10
CA ASP A 227 -25.44 -18.35 -1.25
C ASP A 227 -24.45 -19.43 -1.72
N ASP A 228 -23.80 -19.21 -2.87
CA ASP A 228 -22.79 -20.13 -3.37
C ASP A 228 -21.47 -19.96 -2.60
N LEU A 229 -21.05 -21.01 -1.90
CA LEU A 229 -19.82 -20.99 -1.11
C LEU A 229 -18.55 -21.16 -1.95
N ARG A 230 -18.66 -21.60 -3.22
CA ARG A 230 -17.50 -21.91 -4.08
C ARG A 230 -16.55 -20.71 -4.26
N PRO A 231 -17.03 -19.47 -4.54
CA PRO A 231 -16.15 -18.32 -4.66
C PRO A 231 -15.41 -17.99 -3.36
N GLN A 232 -16.11 -18.08 -2.22
CA GLN A 232 -15.53 -17.79 -0.91
C GLN A 232 -14.47 -18.82 -0.51
N VAL A 233 -14.76 -20.11 -0.71
CA VAL A 233 -13.81 -21.20 -0.43
C VAL A 233 -12.58 -21.10 -1.33
N ALA A 234 -12.76 -20.77 -2.61
CA ALA A 234 -11.65 -20.60 -3.55
C ALA A 234 -10.76 -19.41 -3.18
N ALA A 235 -11.35 -18.24 -2.89
CA ALA A 235 -10.60 -17.06 -2.48
C ALA A 235 -9.85 -17.28 -1.15
N ALA A 236 -10.50 -17.88 -0.15
CA ALA A 236 -9.86 -18.21 1.12
C ALA A 236 -8.69 -19.20 0.94
N SER A 237 -8.86 -20.17 0.05
CA SER A 237 -7.82 -21.16 -0.28
C SER A 237 -6.62 -20.52 -0.98
N LEU A 238 -6.84 -19.54 -1.86
CA LEU A 238 -5.76 -18.74 -2.47
C LEU A 238 -4.98 -17.98 -1.40
N THR A 239 -5.65 -17.22 -0.54
CA THR A 239 -5.01 -16.45 0.54
C THR A 239 -4.19 -17.36 1.45
N ALA A 240 -4.75 -18.48 1.90
CA ALA A 240 -4.05 -19.44 2.75
C ALA A 240 -2.84 -20.08 2.07
N ALA A 241 -2.94 -20.40 0.77
CA ALA A 241 -1.85 -20.97 0.00
C ALA A 241 -0.70 -19.97 -0.23
N PHE A 242 -1.00 -18.70 -0.50
CA PHE A 242 0.01 -17.65 -0.60
C PHE A 242 0.71 -17.41 0.74
N GLU A 243 -0.03 -17.33 1.85
CA GLU A 243 0.59 -17.22 3.18
C GLU A 243 1.50 -18.42 3.48
N ALA A 244 1.11 -19.64 3.07
CA ALA A 244 1.95 -20.83 3.22
C ALA A 244 3.23 -20.75 2.37
N LEU A 245 3.13 -20.25 1.14
CA LEU A 245 4.26 -20.04 0.25
C LEU A 245 5.24 -19.01 0.81
N GLU A 246 4.74 -17.86 1.27
CA GLU A 246 5.57 -16.80 1.87
C GLU A 246 6.29 -17.31 3.14
N ARG A 247 5.58 -18.06 3.99
CA ARG A 247 6.17 -18.65 5.20
C ARG A 247 7.25 -19.67 4.87
N HIS A 248 7.05 -20.50 3.84
CA HIS A 248 8.04 -21.49 3.40
C HIS A 248 9.25 -20.85 2.72
N GLY A 249 9.02 -19.78 1.95
CA GLY A 249 10.05 -19.04 1.23
C GLY A 249 10.81 -18.00 2.06
N ARG A 250 10.49 -17.85 3.35
CA ARG A 250 11.04 -16.80 4.23
C ARG A 250 12.57 -16.76 4.26
N ASP A 251 13.19 -17.95 4.31
CA ASP A 251 14.65 -18.12 4.42
C ASP A 251 15.30 -18.44 3.07
N LEU A 252 14.51 -18.46 1.98
CA LEU A 252 15.00 -18.70 0.63
C LEU A 252 15.34 -17.36 -0.04
N PRO A 253 16.32 -17.35 -0.96
CA PRO A 253 16.56 -16.17 -1.78
C PRO A 253 15.29 -15.80 -2.56
N PRO A 254 15.00 -14.50 -2.74
CA PRO A 254 13.86 -14.08 -3.52
C PRO A 254 13.99 -14.59 -4.97
N PRO A 255 12.86 -14.90 -5.63
CA PRO A 255 12.88 -15.32 -7.02
C PRO A 255 13.52 -14.24 -7.90
N GLN A 256 14.37 -14.66 -8.83
CA GLN A 256 15.14 -13.78 -9.73
C GLN A 256 14.50 -13.67 -11.12
N THR A 257 13.55 -14.55 -11.44
CA THR A 257 12.92 -14.61 -12.76
C THR A 257 11.40 -14.77 -12.66
N THR A 258 10.69 -14.30 -13.68
CA THR A 258 9.23 -14.49 -13.76
C THR A 258 8.85 -15.97 -13.78
N ASP A 259 9.71 -16.82 -14.34
CA ASP A 259 9.52 -18.26 -14.40
C ASP A 259 9.60 -18.91 -13.00
N GLU A 260 10.51 -18.46 -12.14
CA GLU A 260 10.58 -18.92 -10.75
C GLU A 260 9.32 -18.52 -9.95
N VAL A 261 8.84 -17.28 -10.15
CA VAL A 261 7.58 -16.84 -9.53
C VAL A 261 6.41 -17.68 -10.05
N ALA A 262 6.31 -17.87 -11.37
CA ALA A 262 5.27 -18.67 -11.99
C ALA A 262 5.29 -20.12 -11.47
N ALA A 263 6.47 -20.74 -11.37
CA ALA A 263 6.63 -22.08 -10.84
C ALA A 263 6.14 -22.22 -9.39
N ALA A 264 6.26 -21.15 -8.59
CA ALA A 264 5.76 -21.13 -7.21
C ALA A 264 4.24 -20.96 -7.11
N ILE A 265 3.63 -20.14 -7.97
CA ILE A 265 2.20 -19.79 -7.86
C ILE A 265 1.27 -20.65 -8.73
N ASP A 266 1.76 -21.19 -9.85
CA ASP A 266 0.94 -21.97 -10.79
C ASP A 266 0.35 -23.24 -10.17
N PRO A 267 1.06 -24.00 -9.31
CA PRO A 267 0.46 -25.12 -8.59
C PRO A 267 -0.71 -24.71 -7.69
N ILE A 268 -0.63 -23.52 -7.06
CA ILE A 268 -1.69 -22.98 -6.19
C ILE A 268 -2.92 -22.63 -7.04
N ILE A 269 -2.72 -21.91 -8.14
CA ILE A 269 -3.80 -21.56 -9.06
C ILE A 269 -4.46 -22.82 -9.63
N SER A 270 -3.67 -23.82 -10.01
CA SER A 270 -4.15 -25.11 -10.53
C SER A 270 -4.98 -25.87 -9.48
N PHE A 271 -4.49 -25.94 -8.23
CA PHE A 271 -5.20 -26.57 -7.13
C PHE A 271 -6.58 -25.95 -6.89
N VAL A 272 -6.64 -24.61 -6.81
CA VAL A 272 -7.91 -23.89 -6.57
C VAL A 272 -8.87 -24.07 -7.76
N ARG A 273 -8.36 -24.02 -8.99
CA ARG A 273 -9.15 -24.26 -10.21
C ARG A 273 -9.74 -25.67 -10.23
N ALA A 274 -8.96 -26.68 -9.89
CA ALA A 274 -9.44 -28.06 -9.77
C ALA A 274 -10.50 -28.20 -8.66
N GLY A 275 -10.29 -27.54 -7.51
CA GLY A 275 -11.27 -27.50 -6.41
C GLY A 275 -12.61 -26.89 -6.84
N LEU A 276 -12.59 -25.77 -7.56
CA LEU A 276 -13.80 -25.13 -8.10
C LEU A 276 -14.58 -26.04 -9.06
N GLN A 277 -13.88 -26.81 -9.90
CA GLN A 277 -14.50 -27.74 -10.84
C GLN A 277 -15.07 -28.99 -10.15
N ALA A 278 -14.46 -29.42 -9.05
CA ALA A 278 -14.89 -30.59 -8.29
C ALA A 278 -16.10 -30.30 -7.38
N LEU A 279 -16.30 -29.05 -6.97
CA LEU A 279 -17.43 -28.67 -6.11
C LEU A 279 -18.73 -28.61 -6.93
N PRO A 280 -19.76 -29.41 -6.57
CA PRO A 280 -21.04 -29.36 -7.24
C PRO A 280 -21.68 -27.98 -7.05
N ALA A 281 -22.38 -27.49 -8.07
CA ALA A 281 -23.21 -26.29 -7.92
C ALA A 281 -24.29 -26.54 -6.85
N PRO A 282 -24.63 -25.53 -6.04
CA PRO A 282 -25.71 -25.66 -5.07
C PRO A 282 -27.00 -26.11 -5.77
N SER A 283 -27.69 -27.10 -5.20
CA SER A 283 -28.96 -27.57 -5.74
C SER A 283 -30.01 -26.47 -5.61
N PRO A 284 -30.90 -26.25 -6.58
CA PRO A 284 -32.00 -25.28 -6.46
C PRO A 284 -32.97 -25.59 -5.29
N ALA A 285 -32.83 -26.75 -4.64
CA ALA A 285 -33.54 -27.09 -3.41
C ALA A 285 -32.99 -26.39 -2.15
N ASP A 286 -31.70 -26.01 -2.14
CA ASP A 286 -31.02 -25.48 -0.95
C ASP A 286 -31.22 -23.96 -0.78
N ALA A 287 -31.67 -23.24 -1.82
CA ALA A 287 -31.93 -21.79 -1.81
C ALA A 287 -33.27 -21.37 -1.18
N ARG A 288 -33.96 -22.29 -0.47
CA ARG A 288 -35.27 -22.06 0.18
C ARG A 288 -35.26 -22.37 1.69
N GLY A 289 -34.09 -22.31 2.33
CA GLY A 289 -33.90 -22.53 3.77
C GLY A 289 -33.81 -21.24 4.57
#